data_AF-A0A535BIN4-F1
#
_entry.id   AF-A0A535BIN4-F1
#
_cell.length_a   1.000
_cell.length_b   1.000
_cell.length_c   1.000
_cell.angle_alpha   90.00
_cell.angle_beta   90.00
_cell.angle_gamma   90.00
#
_symmetry.space_group_name_H-M   'P 1'
#
loop_
_entity.id
_entity.type
_entity.pdbx_description
1 polymer ?
#
loop_
_entity_poly.entity_id
_entity_poly.type
_entity_poly.pdbx_seq_one_letter_code
_entity_poly.pdbx_strand_id
1 'polypeptide(L)'
;MTLGDEGEPMRSIAHDLSELSRLGLGDRNEFELQIPKRICEPTGPSPLGSGEMLMYILPMLPLKEDDGLRWAADLLRDIAARLAFPRWQLQADYWRVASELRAGMPGKKTELVALLARARRATPGLKAVPLYLQGYAERRYDSFRDAERLARHSGNVWLQISAMTWMTAIDPRPRIGMRLTQLLEATGWRRLVLVPAEIAAEAALGLTSLGERSEAILEMALTADRPNATTEMIRRYIEDANAPTSTRIAAVNALGRVGTTHAREILARLAQRRDDVGKAAAKTAEGPTYGLSEREIEVLSLAADGLTNKQIGDKLFLSPHTIARHLANARAKLGASNRAEAAVRLHRAGVD
;
A
#
# COMPACT_ATOMS: atom_id res chain seq x y z
N MET A 1 26.06 -12.65 -3.31
CA MET A 1 25.86 -12.00 -4.61
C MET A 1 25.19 -10.68 -4.36
N THR A 2 25.92 -9.60 -4.57
CA THR A 2 25.44 -8.22 -4.47
C THR A 2 25.01 -7.79 -5.86
N LEU A 3 23.87 -7.09 -5.96
CA LEU A 3 23.46 -6.43 -7.20
C LEU A 3 24.61 -5.54 -7.68
N GLY A 4 25.27 -5.90 -8.79
CA GLY A 4 26.42 -5.17 -9.33
C GLY A 4 27.69 -5.98 -9.60
N ASP A 5 27.75 -7.24 -9.15
CA ASP A 5 28.91 -8.12 -9.36
C ASP A 5 29.12 -8.47 -10.85
N GLU A 6 30.35 -8.83 -11.24
CA GLU A 6 30.67 -9.24 -12.61
C GLU A 6 29.88 -10.49 -13.03
N GLY A 7 29.14 -10.41 -14.14
CA GLY A 7 28.32 -11.49 -14.66
C GLY A 7 26.86 -11.51 -14.18
N GLU A 8 26.47 -10.63 -13.25
CA GLU A 8 25.10 -10.57 -12.73
C GLU A 8 24.10 -9.97 -13.73
N PRO A 9 22.90 -10.58 -13.91
CA PRO A 9 21.77 -9.91 -14.52
C PRO A 9 21.49 -8.58 -13.79
N MET A 10 21.16 -7.53 -14.53
CA MET A 10 20.86 -6.19 -13.98
C MET A 10 22.04 -5.39 -13.39
N ARG A 11 23.29 -5.82 -13.55
CA ARG A 11 24.47 -5.00 -13.19
C ARG A 11 24.41 -3.59 -13.75
N SER A 12 23.92 -3.45 -14.99
CA SER A 12 23.77 -2.17 -15.67
C SER A 12 22.77 -1.22 -14.98
N ILE A 13 21.82 -1.71 -14.19
CA ILE A 13 20.84 -0.88 -13.47
C ILE A 13 21.03 -0.91 -11.96
N ALA A 14 22.01 -1.63 -11.44
CA ALA A 14 22.19 -1.83 -10.00
C ALA A 14 22.37 -0.50 -9.23
N HIS A 15 23.16 0.42 -9.78
CA HIS A 15 23.32 1.77 -9.22
C HIS A 15 21.98 2.50 -9.15
N ASP A 16 21.30 2.63 -10.29
CA ASP A 16 20.04 3.36 -10.39
C ASP A 16 18.95 2.71 -9.55
N LEU A 17 18.91 1.38 -9.48
CA LEU A 17 18.00 0.64 -8.61
C LEU A 17 18.28 0.89 -7.13
N SER A 18 19.56 1.00 -6.74
CA SER A 18 19.96 1.34 -5.38
C SER A 18 19.53 2.76 -4.99
N GLU A 19 19.79 3.74 -5.85
CA GLU A 19 19.38 5.14 -5.64
C GLU A 19 17.85 5.28 -5.62
N LEU A 20 17.15 4.61 -6.54
CA LEU A 20 15.69 4.57 -6.54
C LEU A 20 15.10 3.89 -5.30
N SER A 21 15.78 2.87 -4.76
CA SER A 21 15.39 2.22 -3.51
C SER A 21 15.60 3.14 -2.30
N ARG A 22 16.72 3.89 -2.25
CA ARG A 22 17.00 4.90 -1.23
C ARG A 22 15.97 6.02 -1.24
N LEU A 23 15.69 6.57 -2.42
CA LEU A 23 14.64 7.57 -2.61
C LEU A 23 13.30 7.06 -2.09
N GLY A 24 12.95 5.83 -2.46
CA GLY A 24 11.76 5.20 -1.94
C GLY A 24 11.76 5.16 -0.40
N LEU A 25 12.85 4.73 0.23
CA LEU A 25 12.93 4.65 1.70
C LEU A 25 12.86 6.02 2.41
N GLY A 26 12.79 7.12 1.67
CA GLY A 26 12.63 8.48 2.17
C GLY A 26 13.94 9.26 2.23
N ASP A 27 15.03 8.73 1.66
CA ASP A 27 16.30 9.45 1.53
C ASP A 27 16.19 10.49 0.42
N ARG A 28 16.25 11.78 0.79
CA ARG A 28 16.15 12.92 -0.14
C ARG A 28 17.50 13.60 -0.40
N ASN A 29 18.62 12.96 -0.04
CA ASN A 29 19.94 13.46 -0.43
C ASN A 29 20.05 13.57 -1.96
N GLU A 30 20.98 14.40 -2.45
CA GLU A 30 21.27 14.44 -3.88
C GLU A 30 21.63 13.03 -4.37
N PHE A 31 20.89 12.56 -5.38
CA PHE A 31 21.15 11.30 -6.06
C PHE A 31 21.17 11.55 -7.56
N GLU A 32 22.04 10.86 -8.27
CA GLU A 32 22.21 10.98 -9.72
C GLU A 32 21.88 9.65 -10.38
N LEU A 33 20.88 9.61 -11.27
CA LEU A 33 20.65 8.42 -12.09
C LEU A 33 21.65 8.40 -13.24
N GLN A 34 22.28 7.24 -13.47
CA GLN A 34 23.25 7.06 -14.55
C GLN A 34 22.59 6.80 -15.90
N ILE A 35 21.35 6.29 -15.94
CA ILE A 35 20.64 5.98 -17.19
C ILE A 35 20.47 7.18 -18.13
N PRO A 36 20.05 8.38 -17.68
CA PRO A 36 20.00 9.55 -18.55
C PRO A 36 21.34 9.80 -19.27
N LYS A 37 22.46 9.69 -18.55
CA LYS A 37 23.81 9.84 -19.12
C LYS A 37 24.17 8.71 -20.08
N ARG A 38 23.89 7.45 -19.71
CA ARG A 38 24.14 6.27 -20.55
C ARG A 38 23.29 6.22 -21.83
N ILE A 39 22.12 6.85 -21.82
CA ILE A 39 21.32 7.03 -23.04
C ILE A 39 22.01 8.01 -24.00
N CYS A 40 22.57 9.10 -23.47
CA CYS A 40 23.30 10.09 -24.26
C CYS A 40 24.67 9.56 -24.74
N GLU A 41 25.31 8.71 -23.94
CA GLU A 41 26.65 8.15 -24.19
C GLU A 41 26.62 6.62 -23.98
N PRO A 42 26.14 5.84 -24.97
CA PRO A 42 25.94 4.40 -24.80
C PRO A 42 27.26 3.64 -24.73
N THR A 43 27.68 3.29 -23.51
CA THR A 43 28.81 2.40 -23.24
C THR A 43 28.34 1.16 -22.47
N GLY A 44 28.75 -0.05 -22.88
CA GLY A 44 28.40 -1.31 -22.20
C GLY A 44 27.15 -2.01 -22.77
N PRO A 45 26.48 -2.91 -21.99
CA PRO A 45 25.28 -3.62 -22.42
C PRO A 45 24.15 -2.66 -22.81
N SER A 46 23.28 -3.08 -23.73
CA SER A 46 22.22 -2.24 -24.30
C SER A 46 21.44 -1.47 -23.22
N PRO A 47 21.45 -0.13 -23.23
CA PRO A 47 20.68 0.68 -22.29
C PRO A 47 19.16 0.51 -22.48
N LEU A 48 18.72 -0.08 -23.60
CA LEU A 48 17.31 -0.33 -23.89
C LEU A 48 16.70 -1.40 -22.99
N GLY A 49 17.38 -2.54 -22.80
CA GLY A 49 16.89 -3.59 -21.90
C GLY A 49 16.90 -3.16 -20.43
N SER A 50 17.89 -2.34 -20.07
CA SER A 50 18.00 -1.71 -18.76
C SER A 50 16.86 -0.70 -18.49
N GLY A 51 16.55 0.14 -19.48
CA GLY A 51 15.44 1.10 -19.40
C GLY A 51 14.07 0.41 -19.36
N GLU A 52 13.86 -0.65 -20.15
CA GLU A 52 12.62 -1.44 -20.12
C GLU A 52 12.37 -2.06 -18.74
N MET A 53 13.41 -2.56 -18.08
CA MET A 53 13.29 -3.13 -16.74
C MET A 53 12.91 -2.08 -15.68
N LEU A 54 13.49 -0.87 -15.76
CA LEU A 54 13.08 0.22 -14.89
C LEU A 54 11.63 0.65 -15.11
N MET A 55 11.12 0.62 -16.33
CA MET A 55 9.69 0.90 -16.60
C MET A 55 8.74 -0.02 -15.82
N TYR A 56 9.15 -1.26 -15.56
CA TYR A 56 8.38 -2.22 -14.78
C TYR A 56 8.55 -2.08 -13.27
N ILE A 57 9.70 -1.60 -12.82
CA ILE A 57 10.06 -1.50 -11.39
C ILE A 57 9.66 -0.13 -10.80
N LEU A 58 9.77 0.96 -11.55
CA LEU A 58 9.49 2.32 -11.08
C LEU A 58 8.11 2.48 -10.42
N PRO A 59 7.04 1.90 -11.00
CA PRO A 59 5.71 1.97 -10.40
C PRO A 59 5.53 1.11 -9.15
N MET A 60 6.56 0.37 -8.73
CA MET A 60 6.60 -0.38 -7.48
C MET A 60 7.40 0.35 -6.39
N LEU A 61 8.01 1.51 -6.70
CA LEU A 61 8.88 2.29 -5.81
C LEU A 61 8.25 3.27 -4.81
N PRO A 62 6.93 3.56 -4.74
CA PRO A 62 6.44 4.53 -3.77
C PRO A 62 6.41 3.88 -2.39
N LEU A 63 7.60 3.91 -1.82
CA LEU A 63 7.88 3.81 -0.43
C LEU A 63 7.64 5.22 0.14
N LYS A 64 6.83 5.23 1.20
CA LYS A 64 6.47 6.32 2.12
C LYS A 64 5.79 7.62 1.63
N GLU A 65 6.03 8.23 0.46
CA GLU A 65 5.47 9.59 0.16
C GLU A 65 4.82 9.76 -1.23
N ASP A 66 3.88 10.73 -1.36
CA ASP A 66 2.98 10.90 -2.51
C ASP A 66 3.67 11.45 -3.79
N ASP A 67 4.78 12.18 -3.68
CA ASP A 67 5.44 12.85 -4.83
C ASP A 67 6.33 11.93 -5.68
N GLY A 68 6.78 10.79 -5.13
CA GLY A 68 7.73 9.91 -5.82
C GLY A 68 7.17 9.32 -7.13
N LEU A 69 5.87 9.04 -7.19
CA LEU A 69 5.22 8.51 -8.39
C LEU A 69 5.15 9.56 -9.51
N ARG A 70 4.94 10.83 -9.17
CA ARG A 70 4.87 11.92 -10.15
C ARG A 70 6.24 12.19 -10.74
N TRP A 71 7.26 12.33 -9.90
CA TRP A 71 8.64 12.48 -10.33
C TRP A 71 9.09 11.34 -11.25
N ALA A 72 8.79 10.10 -10.84
CA ALA A 72 9.08 8.90 -11.61
C ALA A 72 8.43 8.94 -13.01
N ALA A 73 7.16 9.34 -13.08
CA ALA A 73 6.44 9.44 -14.36
C ALA A 73 7.02 10.52 -15.28
N ASP A 74 7.44 11.67 -14.74
CA ASP A 74 8.02 12.75 -15.52
C ASP A 74 9.41 12.39 -16.06
N LEU A 75 10.26 11.77 -15.24
CA LEU A 75 11.55 11.23 -15.69
C LEU A 75 11.39 10.23 -16.83
N LEU A 76 10.42 9.31 -16.74
CA LEU A 76 10.16 8.34 -17.80
C LEU A 76 9.70 9.01 -19.10
N ARG A 77 8.92 10.10 -19.00
CA ARG A 77 8.50 10.86 -20.18
C ARG A 77 9.72 11.47 -20.88
N ASP A 78 10.64 12.07 -20.12
CA ASP A 78 11.84 12.69 -20.68
C ASP A 78 12.76 11.67 -21.36
N ILE A 79 12.97 10.52 -20.71
CA ILE A 79 13.72 9.39 -21.30
C ILE A 79 13.05 8.92 -22.60
N ALA A 80 11.73 8.70 -22.57
CA ALA A 80 10.99 8.20 -23.72
C ALA A 80 10.89 9.21 -24.88
N ALA A 81 10.89 10.50 -24.58
CA ALA A 81 10.95 11.58 -25.56
C ALA A 81 12.30 11.59 -26.29
N ARG A 82 13.41 11.52 -25.53
CA ARG A 82 14.77 11.49 -26.08
C ARG A 82 15.03 10.27 -26.94
N LEU A 83 14.52 9.10 -26.53
CA LEU A 83 14.66 7.84 -27.26
C LEU A 83 13.65 7.69 -28.42
N ALA A 84 12.71 8.63 -28.57
CA ALA A 84 11.63 8.57 -29.56
C ALA A 84 10.85 7.24 -29.53
N PHE A 85 10.53 6.73 -28.34
CA PHE A 85 9.73 5.50 -28.16
C PHE A 85 8.29 5.78 -27.78
N PRO A 86 7.32 5.67 -28.72
CA PRO A 86 5.92 6.03 -28.46
C PRO A 86 5.26 5.16 -27.39
N ARG A 87 5.67 3.89 -27.26
CA ARG A 87 5.13 2.98 -26.24
C ARG A 87 5.51 3.43 -24.82
N TRP A 88 6.74 3.89 -24.65
CA TRP A 88 7.24 4.36 -23.35
C TRP A 88 6.66 5.70 -22.97
N GLN A 89 6.50 6.61 -23.94
CA GLN A 89 5.81 7.89 -23.72
C GLN A 89 4.38 7.65 -23.24
N LEU A 90 3.67 6.71 -23.88
CA LEU A 90 2.32 6.35 -23.49
C LEU A 90 2.27 5.75 -22.07
N GLN A 91 3.21 4.89 -21.69
CA GLN A 91 3.31 4.36 -20.32
C GLN A 91 3.65 5.44 -19.27
N ALA A 92 4.55 6.37 -19.59
CA ALA A 92 4.88 7.49 -18.72
C ALA A 92 3.66 8.39 -18.48
N ASP A 93 2.87 8.64 -19.53
CA ASP A 93 1.61 9.38 -19.43
C ASP A 93 0.59 8.65 -18.54
N TYR A 94 0.55 7.31 -18.56
CA TYR A 94 -0.30 6.52 -17.66
C TYR A 94 0.05 6.79 -16.20
N TRP A 95 1.33 6.74 -15.85
CA TRP A 95 1.80 6.91 -14.48
C TRP A 95 1.65 8.35 -13.99
N ARG A 96 1.79 9.35 -14.87
CA ARG A 96 1.50 10.74 -14.51
C ARG A 96 0.02 10.90 -14.15
N VAL A 97 -0.89 10.46 -15.02
CA VAL A 97 -2.33 10.52 -14.74
C VAL A 97 -2.68 9.74 -13.46
N ALA A 98 -2.04 8.60 -13.21
CA ALA A 98 -2.20 7.84 -11.97
C ALA A 98 -1.75 8.63 -10.73
N SER A 99 -0.57 9.26 -10.78
CA SER A 99 -0.03 10.08 -9.70
C SER A 99 -0.95 11.25 -9.38
N GLU A 100 -1.46 11.92 -10.41
CA GLU A 100 -2.39 13.01 -10.26
C GLU A 100 -3.66 12.48 -9.62
N LEU A 101 -4.29 11.43 -10.17
CA LEU A 101 -5.51 10.82 -9.64
C LEU A 101 -5.41 10.53 -8.15
N ARG A 102 -4.29 9.95 -7.71
CA ARG A 102 -3.98 9.69 -6.30
C ARG A 102 -3.89 10.98 -5.46
N ALA A 103 -3.26 12.04 -5.97
CA ALA A 103 -3.10 13.33 -5.28
C ALA A 103 -4.38 14.20 -5.19
N GLY A 104 -5.56 13.71 -5.57
CA GLY A 104 -6.82 14.45 -5.37
C GLY A 104 -7.04 15.73 -6.22
N MET A 105 -6.06 16.18 -7.02
CA MET A 105 -6.18 17.35 -7.93
C MET A 105 -7.46 17.39 -8.83
N PRO A 106 -8.14 18.54 -8.98
CA PRO A 106 -9.31 18.70 -9.86
C PRO A 106 -8.92 19.17 -11.28
N GLY A 107 -9.30 18.41 -12.32
CA GLY A 107 -8.96 18.64 -13.76
C GLY A 107 -8.79 17.37 -14.60
N LYS A 108 -8.76 16.22 -13.94
CA LYS A 108 -8.20 14.94 -14.41
C LYS A 108 -9.03 14.12 -15.39
N LYS A 109 -10.33 14.40 -15.50
CA LYS A 109 -11.21 13.60 -16.38
C LYS A 109 -10.85 13.80 -17.85
N THR A 110 -10.45 15.02 -18.23
CA THR A 110 -10.10 15.34 -19.62
C THR A 110 -8.82 14.63 -20.06
N GLU A 111 -7.79 14.62 -19.23
CA GLU A 111 -6.54 13.92 -19.53
C GLU A 111 -6.72 12.41 -19.57
N LEU A 112 -7.49 11.85 -18.63
CA LEU A 112 -7.84 10.43 -18.63
C LEU A 112 -8.65 10.04 -19.88
N VAL A 113 -9.56 10.89 -20.35
CA VAL A 113 -10.32 10.66 -21.59
C VAL A 113 -9.39 10.66 -22.80
N ALA A 114 -8.47 11.63 -22.90
CA ALA A 114 -7.47 11.67 -23.97
C ALA A 114 -6.55 10.44 -23.94
N LEU A 115 -6.13 10.03 -22.74
CA LEU A 115 -5.31 8.84 -22.52
C LEU A 115 -6.03 7.56 -22.97
N LEU A 116 -7.29 7.39 -22.57
CA LEU A 116 -8.13 6.27 -23.01
C LEU A 116 -8.28 6.25 -24.53
N ALA A 117 -8.50 7.40 -25.16
CA ALA A 117 -8.61 7.51 -26.62
C ALA A 117 -7.32 7.06 -27.33
N ARG A 118 -6.15 7.49 -26.85
CA ARG A 118 -4.83 7.05 -27.36
C ARG A 118 -4.62 5.54 -27.16
N ALA A 119 -4.97 5.02 -25.99
CA ALA A 119 -4.79 3.62 -25.64
C ALA A 119 -5.69 2.66 -26.44
N ARG A 120 -6.81 3.11 -27.02
CA ARG A 120 -7.74 2.26 -27.79
C ARG A 120 -7.05 1.45 -28.89
N ARG A 121 -6.03 2.02 -29.54
CA ARG A 121 -5.27 1.37 -30.63
C ARG A 121 -4.03 0.61 -30.16
N ALA A 122 -3.71 0.65 -28.86
CA ALA A 122 -2.51 0.01 -28.31
C ALA A 122 -2.66 -1.52 -28.18
N THR A 123 -1.57 -2.22 -27.89
CA THR A 123 -1.60 -3.66 -27.56
C THR A 123 -2.35 -3.91 -26.24
N PRO A 124 -2.96 -5.10 -26.02
CA PRO A 124 -3.74 -5.40 -24.81
C PRO A 124 -3.08 -5.01 -23.48
N GLY A 125 -1.78 -5.30 -23.30
CA GLY A 125 -1.05 -4.94 -22.08
C GLY A 125 -0.96 -3.43 -21.82
N LEU A 126 -0.96 -2.61 -22.88
CA LEU A 126 -0.99 -1.15 -22.77
C LEU A 126 -2.40 -0.60 -22.57
N LYS A 127 -3.47 -1.39 -22.75
CA LYS A 127 -4.85 -0.96 -22.48
C LYS A 127 -5.27 -1.15 -21.03
N ALA A 128 -4.63 -2.07 -20.32
CA ALA A 128 -5.04 -2.47 -18.98
C ALA A 128 -4.95 -1.31 -17.97
N VAL A 129 -3.83 -0.56 -17.94
CA VAL A 129 -3.64 0.55 -16.98
C VAL A 129 -4.65 1.68 -17.22
N PRO A 130 -4.89 2.20 -18.44
CA PRO A 130 -5.92 3.22 -18.65
C PRO A 130 -7.32 2.82 -18.21
N LEU A 131 -7.74 1.58 -18.47
CA LEU A 131 -9.03 1.06 -18.02
C LEU A 131 -9.10 0.91 -16.50
N TYR A 132 -7.98 0.52 -15.88
CA TYR A 132 -7.86 0.53 -14.43
C TYR A 132 -8.04 1.95 -13.88
N LEU A 133 -7.35 2.96 -14.46
CA LEU A 133 -7.45 4.35 -14.02
C LEU A 133 -8.85 4.94 -14.23
N GLN A 134 -9.56 4.49 -15.26
CA GLN A 134 -10.98 4.76 -15.42
C GLN A 134 -11.80 4.21 -14.25
N GLY A 135 -11.60 2.93 -13.91
CA GLY A 135 -12.23 2.31 -12.75
C GLY A 135 -11.88 3.02 -11.45
N TYR A 136 -10.62 3.44 -11.26
CA TYR A 136 -10.16 4.20 -10.11
C TYR A 136 -10.88 5.55 -9.99
N ALA A 137 -10.99 6.30 -11.10
CA ALA A 137 -11.60 7.63 -11.12
C ALA A 137 -13.13 7.59 -10.89
N GLU A 138 -13.79 6.54 -11.35
CA GLU A 138 -15.27 6.44 -11.34
C GLU A 138 -15.80 5.44 -10.31
N ARG A 139 -14.90 4.69 -9.64
CA ARG A 139 -15.20 3.57 -8.74
C ARG A 139 -16.13 2.52 -9.36
N ARG A 140 -15.91 2.17 -10.64
CA ARG A 140 -16.76 1.22 -11.39
C ARG A 140 -16.17 -0.17 -11.46
N TYR A 141 -16.93 -1.16 -10.98
CA TYR A 141 -16.55 -2.58 -11.00
C TYR A 141 -16.20 -3.08 -12.42
N ASP A 142 -17.02 -2.75 -13.42
CA ASP A 142 -16.82 -3.24 -14.79
C ASP A 142 -15.49 -2.77 -15.40
N SER A 143 -15.06 -1.54 -15.11
CA SER A 143 -13.77 -1.02 -15.56
C SER A 143 -12.59 -1.80 -14.96
N PHE A 144 -12.68 -2.17 -13.67
CA PHE A 144 -11.68 -3.02 -13.04
C PHE A 144 -11.69 -4.45 -13.59
N ARG A 145 -12.86 -5.01 -13.88
CA ARG A 145 -12.99 -6.34 -14.50
C ARG A 145 -12.32 -6.36 -15.88
N ASP A 146 -12.54 -5.35 -16.71
CA ASP A 146 -11.95 -5.28 -18.04
C ASP A 146 -10.42 -5.07 -17.97
N ALA A 147 -9.96 -4.26 -17.00
CA ALA A 147 -8.54 -4.10 -16.71
C ALA A 147 -7.88 -5.39 -16.21
N GLU A 148 -8.50 -6.11 -15.27
CA GLU A 148 -8.05 -7.42 -14.76
C GLU A 148 -7.90 -8.40 -15.93
N ARG A 149 -8.91 -8.46 -16.81
CA ARG A 149 -8.89 -9.37 -17.95
C ARG A 149 -7.67 -9.10 -18.82
N LEU A 150 -7.42 -7.84 -19.19
CA LEU A 150 -6.29 -7.47 -20.03
C LEU A 150 -4.94 -7.67 -19.32
N ALA A 151 -4.87 -7.36 -18.02
CA ALA A 151 -3.69 -7.58 -17.19
C ALA A 151 -3.31 -9.07 -17.16
N ARG A 152 -4.29 -9.95 -16.95
CA ARG A 152 -4.10 -11.41 -16.97
C ARG A 152 -3.60 -11.91 -18.31
N HIS A 153 -4.16 -11.44 -19.43
CA HIS A 153 -3.70 -11.85 -20.77
C HIS A 153 -2.31 -11.34 -21.12
N SER A 154 -1.87 -10.25 -20.51
CA SER A 154 -0.54 -9.65 -20.73
C SER A 154 0.49 -10.04 -19.68
N GLY A 155 0.15 -10.91 -18.73
CA GLY A 155 1.04 -11.33 -17.65
C GLY A 155 1.33 -10.25 -16.60
N ASN A 156 0.55 -9.15 -16.56
CA ASN A 156 0.73 -8.10 -15.57
C ASN A 156 0.04 -8.47 -14.24
N VAL A 157 0.70 -9.31 -13.45
CA VAL A 157 0.17 -9.86 -12.19
C VAL A 157 -0.16 -8.76 -11.18
N TRP A 158 0.67 -7.73 -11.04
CA TRP A 158 0.43 -6.67 -10.04
C TRP A 158 -0.79 -5.81 -10.35
N LEU A 159 -1.01 -5.50 -11.62
CA LEU A 159 -2.23 -4.81 -12.04
C LEU A 159 -3.46 -5.71 -11.90
N GLN A 160 -3.30 -7.01 -12.15
CA GLN A 160 -4.35 -8.00 -11.93
C GLN A 160 -4.77 -8.04 -10.45
N ILE A 161 -3.82 -8.20 -9.53
CA ILE A 161 -4.07 -8.17 -8.08
C ILE A 161 -4.74 -6.86 -7.71
N SER A 162 -4.19 -5.72 -8.16
CA SER A 162 -4.75 -4.39 -7.87
C SER A 162 -6.21 -4.26 -8.30
N ALA A 163 -6.56 -4.72 -9.50
CA ALA A 163 -7.93 -4.68 -10.03
C ALA A 163 -8.86 -5.58 -9.22
N MET A 164 -8.42 -6.79 -8.89
CA MET A 164 -9.18 -7.74 -8.07
C MET A 164 -9.38 -7.25 -6.64
N THR A 165 -8.42 -6.50 -6.08
CA THR A 165 -8.58 -5.85 -4.77
C THR A 165 -9.71 -4.83 -4.81
N TRP A 166 -9.74 -3.95 -5.81
CA TRP A 166 -10.85 -3.01 -6.01
C TRP A 166 -12.19 -3.71 -6.24
N MET A 167 -12.22 -4.73 -7.08
CA MET A 167 -13.43 -5.51 -7.34
C MET A 167 -13.97 -6.12 -6.04
N THR A 168 -13.10 -6.72 -5.23
CA THR A 168 -13.47 -7.33 -3.95
C THR A 168 -13.92 -6.29 -2.91
N ALA A 169 -13.32 -5.09 -2.90
CA ALA A 169 -13.76 -4.00 -2.04
C ALA A 169 -15.16 -3.46 -2.42
N ILE A 170 -15.48 -3.43 -3.71
CA ILE A 170 -16.78 -2.95 -4.21
C ILE A 170 -17.88 -4.02 -4.04
N ASP A 171 -17.60 -5.24 -4.48
CA ASP A 171 -18.56 -6.36 -4.52
C ASP A 171 -17.80 -7.69 -4.37
N PRO A 172 -17.67 -8.23 -3.13
CA PRO A 172 -16.94 -9.46 -2.87
C PRO A 172 -17.64 -10.65 -3.54
N ARG A 173 -16.93 -11.35 -4.43
CA ARG A 173 -17.44 -12.56 -5.11
C ARG A 173 -16.53 -13.76 -4.85
N PRO A 174 -17.07 -14.97 -4.54
CA PRO A 174 -16.26 -16.14 -4.18
C PRO A 174 -15.12 -16.46 -5.16
N ARG A 175 -15.41 -16.46 -6.48
CA ARG A 175 -14.39 -16.77 -7.51
C ARG A 175 -13.26 -15.73 -7.57
N ILE A 176 -13.60 -14.45 -7.39
CA ILE A 176 -12.61 -13.36 -7.38
C ILE A 176 -11.82 -13.41 -6.08
N GLY A 177 -12.50 -13.65 -4.95
CA GLY A 177 -11.89 -13.76 -3.64
C GLY A 177 -10.84 -14.87 -3.58
N MET A 178 -11.23 -16.11 -3.89
CA MET A 178 -10.32 -17.27 -3.94
C MET A 178 -9.09 -17.00 -4.82
N ARG A 179 -9.30 -16.44 -6.01
CA ARG A 179 -8.19 -16.19 -6.95
C ARG A 179 -7.30 -15.04 -6.50
N LEU A 180 -7.85 -14.03 -5.83
CA LEU A 180 -7.07 -12.96 -5.22
C LEU A 180 -6.21 -13.53 -4.09
N THR A 181 -6.78 -14.32 -3.18
CA THR A 181 -6.04 -15.00 -2.10
C THR A 181 -4.85 -15.79 -2.65
N GLN A 182 -5.08 -16.64 -3.66
CA GLN A 182 -4.03 -17.44 -4.29
C GLN A 182 -2.88 -16.59 -4.88
N LEU A 183 -3.20 -15.49 -5.56
CA LEU A 183 -2.19 -14.59 -6.12
C LEU A 183 -1.40 -13.88 -5.02
N LEU A 184 -2.07 -13.48 -3.94
CA LEU A 184 -1.42 -12.82 -2.82
C LEU A 184 -0.46 -13.74 -2.08
N GLU A 185 -0.82 -15.01 -1.92
CA GLU A 185 0.06 -16.02 -1.32
C GLU A 185 1.26 -16.34 -2.21
N ALA A 186 1.02 -16.47 -3.52
CA ALA A 186 2.09 -16.79 -4.48
C ALA A 186 3.10 -15.64 -4.66
N THR A 187 2.64 -14.38 -4.57
CA THR A 187 3.49 -13.20 -4.81
C THR A 187 4.04 -12.58 -3.53
N GLY A 188 3.44 -12.90 -2.38
CA GLY A 188 3.59 -12.16 -1.13
C GLY A 188 2.89 -10.81 -1.22
N TRP A 189 2.04 -10.48 -0.24
CA TRP A 189 1.44 -9.15 -0.19
C TRP A 189 2.52 -8.07 -0.12
N ARG A 190 2.40 -7.07 -0.98
CA ARG A 190 3.16 -5.82 -0.95
C ARG A 190 2.16 -4.67 -1.11
N ARG A 191 2.45 -3.52 -0.50
CA ARG A 191 1.57 -2.34 -0.62
C ARG A 191 1.46 -1.93 -2.09
N LEU A 192 0.31 -2.18 -2.70
CA LEU A 192 0.08 -1.92 -4.12
C LEU A 192 -0.16 -0.42 -4.34
N VAL A 193 0.65 0.18 -5.20
CA VAL A 193 0.70 1.63 -5.44
C VAL A 193 -0.63 2.26 -5.82
N LEU A 194 -1.44 1.50 -6.56
CA LEU A 194 -2.74 1.95 -7.06
C LEU A 194 -3.91 1.50 -6.18
N VAL A 195 -3.63 0.82 -5.06
CA VAL A 195 -4.64 0.41 -4.08
C VAL A 195 -4.46 1.25 -2.83
N PRO A 196 -5.34 2.24 -2.59
CA PRO A 196 -5.35 2.98 -1.33
C PRO A 196 -5.51 2.04 -0.14
N ALA A 197 -4.93 2.41 1.01
CA ALA A 197 -4.99 1.59 2.23
C ALA A 197 -6.44 1.26 2.64
N GLU A 198 -7.35 2.24 2.53
CA GLU A 198 -8.77 2.04 2.82
C GLU A 198 -9.40 0.96 1.93
N ILE A 199 -9.03 0.91 0.65
CA ILE A 199 -9.53 -0.07 -0.31
C ILE A 199 -8.95 -1.46 -0.03
N ALA A 200 -7.66 -1.54 0.33
CA ALA A 200 -7.04 -2.79 0.75
C ALA A 200 -7.75 -3.36 1.99
N ALA A 201 -8.05 -2.52 2.99
CA ALA A 201 -8.78 -2.96 4.18
C ALA A 201 -10.23 -3.37 3.89
N GLU A 202 -10.93 -2.67 3.00
CA GLU A 202 -12.29 -3.05 2.55
C GLU A 202 -12.28 -4.39 1.81
N ALA A 203 -11.32 -4.61 0.92
CA ALA A 203 -11.13 -5.89 0.27
C ALA A 203 -10.81 -7.01 1.28
N ALA A 204 -9.98 -6.74 2.29
CA ALA A 204 -9.66 -7.72 3.32
C ALA A 204 -10.90 -8.14 4.13
N LEU A 205 -11.78 -7.19 4.47
CA LEU A 205 -13.08 -7.49 5.08
C LEU A 205 -13.97 -8.32 4.15
N GLY A 206 -14.01 -7.97 2.86
CA GLY A 206 -14.72 -8.72 1.82
C GLY A 206 -14.24 -10.17 1.73
N LEU A 207 -12.93 -10.39 1.60
CA LEU A 207 -12.32 -11.73 1.58
C LEU A 207 -12.64 -12.51 2.86
N THR A 208 -12.52 -11.87 4.02
CA THR A 208 -12.85 -12.50 5.31
C THR A 208 -14.31 -12.94 5.37
N SER A 209 -15.23 -12.11 4.84
CA SER A 209 -16.66 -12.43 4.78
C SER A 209 -16.98 -13.60 3.84
N LEU A 210 -16.16 -13.81 2.81
CA LEU A 210 -16.24 -14.96 1.91
C LEU A 210 -15.66 -16.25 2.53
N GLY A 211 -15.10 -16.19 3.73
CA GLY A 211 -14.47 -17.32 4.40
C GLY A 211 -12.99 -17.50 4.06
N GLU A 212 -12.40 -16.60 3.26
CA GLU A 212 -10.97 -16.66 2.92
C GLU A 212 -10.12 -16.33 4.16
N ARG A 213 -9.04 -17.09 4.34
CA ARG A 213 -8.10 -16.96 5.46
C ARG A 213 -6.66 -17.07 4.96
N SER A 214 -5.93 -15.97 5.04
CA SER A 214 -4.52 -15.92 4.63
C SER A 214 -3.78 -14.83 5.40
N GLU A 215 -2.48 -15.01 5.62
CA GLU A 215 -1.62 -13.99 6.22
C GLU A 215 -1.60 -12.70 5.39
N ALA A 216 -1.65 -12.82 4.06
CA ALA A 216 -1.73 -11.67 3.17
C ALA A 216 -2.98 -10.80 3.41
N ILE A 217 -4.11 -11.41 3.76
CA ILE A 217 -5.36 -10.70 4.05
C ILE A 217 -5.23 -9.92 5.37
N LEU A 218 -4.53 -10.48 6.36
CA LEU A 218 -4.22 -9.78 7.60
C LEU A 218 -3.34 -8.55 7.33
N GLU A 219 -2.30 -8.68 6.50
CA GLU A 219 -1.44 -7.55 6.12
C GLU A 219 -2.22 -6.46 5.39
N MET A 220 -3.14 -6.83 4.48
CA MET A 220 -4.03 -5.88 3.82
C MET A 220 -4.86 -5.07 4.82
N ALA A 221 -5.48 -5.74 5.80
CA ALA A 221 -6.30 -5.09 6.81
C ALA A 221 -5.51 -4.17 7.74
N LEU A 222 -4.24 -4.48 8.00
CA LEU A 222 -3.34 -3.65 8.80
C LEU A 222 -2.85 -2.39 8.07
N THR A 223 -3.04 -2.29 6.75
CA THR A 223 -2.61 -1.11 6.00
C THR A 223 -3.43 0.15 6.30
N ALA A 224 -4.70 -0.01 6.68
CA ALA A 224 -5.58 1.10 7.01
C ALA A 224 -5.58 1.36 8.52
N ASP A 225 -5.69 2.63 8.87
CA ASP A 225 -5.81 3.07 10.25
C ASP A 225 -7.26 2.87 10.76
N ARG A 226 -7.70 1.60 10.85
CA ARG A 226 -9.03 1.15 11.29
C ARG A 226 -8.94 0.08 12.39
N PRO A 227 -8.30 0.39 13.53
CA PRO A 227 -7.90 -0.60 14.53
C PRO A 227 -9.06 -1.46 15.07
N ASN A 228 -10.26 -0.89 15.25
CA ASN A 228 -11.40 -1.64 15.78
C ASN A 228 -11.93 -2.68 14.77
N ALA A 229 -12.08 -2.29 13.50
CA ALA A 229 -12.53 -3.19 12.44
C ALA A 229 -11.50 -4.30 12.20
N THR A 230 -10.22 -3.95 12.19
CA THR A 230 -9.11 -4.91 12.04
C THR A 230 -9.05 -5.87 13.23
N THR A 231 -9.26 -5.38 14.47
CA THR A 231 -9.33 -6.23 15.67
C THR A 231 -10.44 -7.27 15.57
N GLU A 232 -11.65 -6.86 15.18
CA GLU A 232 -12.79 -7.77 15.04
C GLU A 232 -12.57 -8.80 13.90
N MET A 233 -11.97 -8.36 12.79
CA MET A 233 -11.59 -9.26 11.70
C MET A 233 -10.57 -10.32 12.17
N ILE A 234 -9.52 -9.89 12.88
CA ILE A 234 -8.48 -10.77 13.45
C ILE A 234 -9.09 -11.75 14.45
N ARG A 235 -10.01 -11.30 15.30
CA ARG A 235 -10.71 -12.17 16.26
C ARG A 235 -11.41 -13.33 15.54
N ARG A 236 -12.11 -13.06 14.43
CA ARG A 236 -12.75 -14.10 13.61
C ARG A 236 -11.75 -15.08 13.01
N TYR A 237 -10.57 -14.62 12.61
CA TYR A 237 -9.49 -15.52 12.16
C TYR A 237 -9.03 -16.48 13.26
N ILE A 238 -8.85 -15.96 14.47
CA ILE A 238 -8.38 -16.76 15.61
C ILE A 238 -9.44 -17.80 16.04
N GLU A 239 -10.72 -17.42 15.98
CA GLU A 239 -11.86 -18.27 16.34
C GLU A 239 -12.23 -19.29 15.26
N ASP A 240 -11.75 -19.13 14.02
CA ASP A 240 -12.04 -20.03 12.92
C ASP A 240 -11.32 -21.37 13.07
N ALA A 241 -12.08 -22.41 13.41
CA ALA A 241 -11.55 -23.77 13.59
C ALA A 241 -11.06 -24.40 12.28
N ASN A 242 -11.51 -23.91 11.11
CA ASN A 242 -11.10 -24.42 9.81
C ASN A 242 -9.82 -23.73 9.29
N ALA A 243 -9.41 -22.62 9.92
CA ALA A 243 -8.19 -21.93 9.54
C ALA A 243 -6.94 -22.72 10.01
N PRO A 244 -5.89 -22.87 9.18
CA PRO A 244 -4.64 -23.49 9.58
C PRO A 244 -4.06 -22.85 10.85
N THR A 245 -3.45 -23.65 11.72
CA THR A 245 -2.84 -23.16 12.98
C THR A 245 -1.81 -22.05 12.72
N SER A 246 -1.03 -22.15 11.65
CA SER A 246 -0.09 -21.10 11.22
C SER A 246 -0.79 -19.77 10.94
N THR A 247 -1.91 -19.79 10.21
CA THR A 247 -2.71 -18.59 9.91
C THR A 247 -3.34 -18.00 11.18
N ARG A 248 -3.78 -18.85 12.12
CA ARG A 248 -4.31 -18.40 13.42
C ARG A 248 -3.24 -17.77 14.28
N ILE A 249 -2.01 -18.29 14.27
CA ILE A 249 -0.84 -17.69 14.92
C ILE A 249 -0.47 -16.35 14.26
N ALA A 250 -0.49 -16.26 12.92
CA ALA A 250 -0.28 -15.01 12.21
C ALA A 250 -1.33 -13.95 12.62
N ALA A 251 -2.59 -14.36 12.81
CA ALA A 251 -3.64 -13.48 13.31
C ALA A 251 -3.36 -12.98 14.74
N VAL A 252 -2.82 -13.83 15.63
CA VAL A 252 -2.38 -13.40 16.96
C VAL A 252 -1.26 -12.36 16.87
N ASN A 253 -0.25 -12.58 16.02
CA ASN A 253 0.83 -11.61 15.83
C ASN A 253 0.30 -10.28 15.26
N ALA A 254 -0.63 -10.34 14.30
CA ALA A 254 -1.32 -9.18 13.75
C ALA A 254 -2.10 -8.41 14.84
N LEU A 255 -2.71 -9.12 15.79
CA LEU A 255 -3.42 -8.50 16.92
C LEU A 255 -2.49 -7.65 17.79
N GLY A 256 -1.26 -8.12 18.03
CA GLY A 256 -0.23 -7.35 18.73
C GLY A 256 0.14 -6.05 18.00
N ARG A 257 0.20 -6.09 16.65
CA ARG A 257 0.50 -4.92 15.81
C ARG A 257 -0.61 -3.88 15.79
N VAL A 258 -1.86 -4.27 16.01
CA VAL A 258 -2.99 -3.31 16.13
C VAL A 258 -2.81 -2.44 17.38
N GLY A 259 -2.27 -3.01 18.46
CA GLY A 259 -1.85 -2.26 19.65
C GLY A 259 -2.97 -1.67 20.49
N THR A 260 -4.24 -2.02 20.25
CA THR A 260 -5.37 -1.51 21.05
C THR A 260 -5.49 -2.14 22.42
N THR A 261 -6.13 -1.42 23.34
CA THR A 261 -6.46 -1.98 24.66
C THR A 261 -7.38 -3.19 24.51
N HIS A 262 -8.36 -3.12 23.61
CA HIS A 262 -9.21 -4.25 23.31
C HIS A 262 -8.44 -5.44 22.71
N ALA A 263 -7.50 -5.19 21.78
CA ALA A 263 -6.60 -6.22 21.26
C ALA A 263 -5.76 -6.87 22.37
N ARG A 264 -5.27 -6.09 23.34
CA ARG A 264 -4.53 -6.61 24.51
C ARG A 264 -5.40 -7.44 25.43
N GLU A 265 -6.64 -7.04 25.69
CA GLU A 265 -7.58 -7.87 26.46
C GLU A 265 -7.82 -9.22 25.80
N ILE A 266 -7.97 -9.22 24.47
CA ILE A 266 -8.10 -10.46 23.69
C ILE A 266 -6.81 -11.29 23.82
N LEU A 267 -5.62 -10.70 23.63
CA LEU A 267 -4.33 -11.39 23.79
C LEU A 267 -4.17 -11.99 25.18
N ALA A 268 -4.50 -11.25 26.25
CA ALA A 268 -4.41 -11.72 27.63
C ALA A 268 -5.35 -12.90 27.90
N ARG A 269 -6.56 -12.89 27.33
CA ARG A 269 -7.49 -14.04 27.41
C ARG A 269 -6.96 -15.23 26.62
N LEU A 270 -6.42 -15.01 25.42
CA LEU A 270 -5.86 -16.07 24.58
C LEU A 270 -4.61 -16.70 25.22
N ALA A 271 -3.78 -15.92 25.92
CA ALA A 271 -2.59 -16.40 26.61
C ALA A 271 -2.87 -17.45 27.69
N GLN A 272 -4.12 -17.53 28.19
CA GLN A 272 -4.55 -18.57 29.13
C GLN A 272 -4.82 -19.92 28.47
N ARG A 273 -4.84 -20.00 27.14
CA ARG A 273 -5.03 -21.26 26.39
C ARG A 273 -3.77 -22.11 26.47
N ARG A 274 -3.95 -23.44 26.48
CA ARG A 274 -2.85 -24.43 26.52
C ARG A 274 -2.41 -24.94 25.14
N ASP A 275 -2.92 -24.34 24.07
CA ASP A 275 -2.58 -24.69 22.67
C ASP A 275 -1.52 -23.74 22.10
N ASP A 276 -1.11 -23.98 20.85
CA ASP A 276 -0.07 -23.17 20.20
C ASP A 276 -0.50 -21.73 19.96
N VAL A 277 -1.80 -21.47 19.82
CA VAL A 277 -2.38 -20.13 19.78
C VAL A 277 -2.15 -19.41 21.11
N GLY A 278 -2.36 -20.09 22.24
CA GLY A 278 -2.08 -19.54 23.58
C GLY A 278 -0.62 -19.19 23.80
N LYS A 279 0.31 -20.06 23.38
CA LYS A 279 1.76 -19.79 23.44
C LYS A 279 2.14 -18.56 22.61
N ALA A 280 1.61 -18.44 21.39
CA ALA A 280 1.84 -17.28 20.53
C ALA A 280 1.28 -15.98 21.16
N ALA A 281 0.10 -16.06 21.79
CA ALA A 281 -0.53 -14.91 22.43
C ALA A 281 0.25 -14.41 23.64
N ALA A 282 0.75 -15.32 24.49
CA ALA A 282 1.61 -14.98 25.61
C ALA A 282 2.87 -14.22 25.15
N LYS A 283 3.56 -14.76 24.14
CA LYS A 283 4.74 -14.11 23.54
C LYS A 283 4.42 -12.73 22.94
N THR A 284 3.27 -12.59 22.28
CA THR A 284 2.87 -11.33 21.64
C THR A 284 2.49 -10.26 22.67
N ALA A 285 1.91 -10.65 23.81
CA ALA A 285 1.50 -9.75 24.87
C ALA A 285 2.67 -9.07 25.60
N GLU A 286 3.89 -9.62 25.51
CA GLU A 286 5.13 -9.05 26.09
C GLU A 286 5.70 -7.85 25.28
N GLY A 287 5.09 -7.48 24.15
CA GLY A 287 5.54 -6.37 23.28
C GLY A 287 5.26 -4.94 23.80
N PRO A 288 5.74 -3.90 23.08
CA PRO A 288 5.65 -2.50 23.51
C PRO A 288 4.21 -2.00 23.72
N THR A 289 4.05 -1.09 24.69
CA THR A 289 2.83 -0.92 25.49
C THR A 289 1.60 -0.40 24.73
N TYR A 290 1.72 0.35 23.62
CA TYR A 290 0.54 0.95 22.95
C TYR A 290 0.53 0.99 21.42
N GLY A 291 1.62 0.66 20.71
CA GLY A 291 1.64 0.58 19.24
C GLY A 291 1.16 1.86 18.51
N LEU A 292 1.34 3.03 19.11
CA LEU A 292 0.99 4.31 18.51
C LEU A 292 1.94 4.62 17.33
N SER A 293 1.39 5.14 16.24
CA SER A 293 2.18 5.70 15.14
C SER A 293 2.73 7.08 15.50
N GLU A 294 3.81 7.49 14.82
CA GLU A 294 4.38 8.83 14.98
C GLU A 294 3.34 9.93 14.80
N ARG A 295 2.45 9.80 13.81
CA ARG A 295 1.39 10.78 13.56
C ARG A 295 0.33 10.77 14.65
N GLU A 296 -0.01 9.62 15.22
CA GLU A 296 -0.95 9.54 16.35
C GLU A 296 -0.35 10.17 17.61
N ILE A 297 0.95 9.98 17.87
CA ILE A 297 1.67 10.63 18.97
C ILE A 297 1.65 12.15 18.74
N GLU A 298 2.13 12.63 17.58
CA GLU A 298 2.18 14.06 17.26
C GLU A 298 0.81 14.75 17.40
N VAL A 299 -0.24 14.14 16.83
CA VAL A 299 -1.61 14.66 16.93
C VAL A 299 -2.11 14.64 18.38
N LEU A 300 -1.78 13.62 19.16
CA LEU A 300 -2.20 13.50 20.55
C LEU A 300 -1.43 14.45 21.49
N SER A 301 -0.16 14.71 21.25
CA SER A 301 0.64 15.70 21.99
C SER A 301 0.12 17.11 21.74
N LEU A 302 -0.12 17.50 20.48
CA LEU A 302 -0.76 18.79 20.15
C LEU A 302 -2.17 18.89 20.75
N ALA A 303 -2.87 17.76 20.86
CA ALA A 303 -4.16 17.69 21.51
C ALA A 303 -4.10 17.83 23.03
N ALA A 304 -3.02 17.36 23.67
CA ALA A 304 -2.72 17.54 25.09
C ALA A 304 -2.39 19.01 25.40
N ASP A 305 -1.75 19.71 24.47
CA ASP A 305 -1.48 21.16 24.53
C ASP A 305 -2.75 22.04 24.40
N GLY A 306 -3.93 21.42 24.22
CA GLY A 306 -5.21 22.13 24.18
C GLY A 306 -5.63 22.64 22.80
N LEU A 307 -4.91 22.30 21.72
CA LEU A 307 -5.31 22.71 20.37
C LEU A 307 -6.59 21.98 19.93
N THR A 308 -7.44 22.65 19.17
CA THR A 308 -8.63 22.06 18.53
C THR A 308 -8.26 21.27 17.27
N ASN A 309 -9.14 20.36 16.80
CA ASN A 309 -8.89 19.58 15.59
C ASN A 309 -8.64 20.46 14.34
N LYS A 310 -9.25 21.64 14.30
CA LYS A 310 -9.01 22.61 13.22
C LYS A 310 -7.60 23.18 13.29
N GLN A 311 -7.17 23.66 14.46
CA GLN A 311 -5.83 24.20 14.66
C GLN A 311 -4.73 23.16 14.41
N ILE A 312 -4.94 21.92 14.84
CA ILE A 312 -4.01 20.81 14.54
C ILE A 312 -3.99 20.53 13.03
N GLY A 313 -5.16 20.52 12.38
CA GLY A 313 -5.27 20.32 10.93
C GLY A 313 -4.51 21.40 10.14
N ASP A 314 -4.66 22.66 10.54
CA ASP A 314 -3.95 23.79 9.94
C ASP A 314 -2.42 23.66 10.14
N LYS A 315 -1.98 23.23 11.33
CA LYS A 315 -0.54 23.04 11.65
C LYS A 315 0.11 21.87 10.90
N LEU A 316 -0.66 20.80 10.66
CA LEU A 316 -0.17 19.56 10.03
C LEU A 316 -0.53 19.45 8.55
N PHE A 317 -1.17 20.48 7.96
CA PHE A 317 -1.69 20.47 6.59
C PHE A 317 -2.67 19.31 6.31
N LEU A 318 -3.54 19.00 7.27
CA LEU A 318 -4.52 17.92 7.21
C LEU A 318 -5.94 18.44 7.47
N SER A 319 -6.95 17.74 6.95
CA SER A 319 -8.34 18.11 7.25
C SER A 319 -8.68 17.88 8.73
N PRO A 320 -9.58 18.68 9.35
CA PRO A 320 -10.05 18.43 10.71
C PRO A 320 -10.66 17.03 10.91
N HIS A 321 -11.22 16.45 9.83
CA HIS A 321 -11.74 15.08 9.83
C HIS A 321 -10.61 14.05 9.94
N THR A 322 -9.51 14.25 9.22
CA THR A 322 -8.31 13.41 9.33
C THR A 322 -7.73 13.46 10.75
N ILE A 323 -7.68 14.64 11.36
CA ILE A 323 -7.25 14.79 12.76
C ILE A 323 -8.17 14.04 13.72
N ALA A 324 -9.49 14.19 13.56
CA ALA A 324 -10.47 13.48 14.37
C ALA A 324 -10.27 11.95 14.27
N ARG A 325 -9.95 11.44 13.08
CA ARG A 325 -9.65 10.02 12.84
C ARG A 325 -8.40 9.58 13.60
N HIS A 326 -7.27 10.29 13.48
CA HIS A 326 -6.05 9.96 14.22
C HIS A 326 -6.26 9.99 15.75
N LEU A 327 -6.98 10.98 16.28
CA LEU A 327 -7.31 11.03 17.71
C LEU A 327 -8.21 9.88 18.16
N ALA A 328 -9.19 9.48 17.34
CA ALA A 328 -10.03 8.34 17.64
C ALA A 328 -9.22 7.03 17.70
N ASN A 329 -8.27 6.86 16.79
CA ASN A 329 -7.40 5.69 16.72
C ASN A 329 -6.39 5.67 17.87
N ALA A 330 -5.73 6.79 18.16
CA ALA A 330 -4.84 6.94 19.32
C ALA A 330 -5.57 6.63 20.63
N ARG A 331 -6.80 7.13 20.79
CA ARG A 331 -7.66 6.83 21.95
C ARG A 331 -8.00 5.35 22.04
N ALA A 332 -8.37 4.70 20.94
CA ALA A 332 -8.62 3.26 20.92
C ALA A 332 -7.37 2.45 21.29
N LYS A 333 -6.20 2.90 20.83
CA LYS A 333 -4.89 2.31 21.17
C LYS A 333 -4.57 2.42 22.66
N LEU A 334 -4.77 3.60 23.22
CA LEU A 334 -4.57 3.90 24.63
C LEU A 334 -5.70 3.39 25.54
N GLY A 335 -6.83 2.98 24.98
CA GLY A 335 -8.03 2.56 25.74
C GLY A 335 -8.70 3.72 26.47
N ALA A 336 -8.60 4.93 25.94
CA ALA A 336 -9.08 6.15 26.55
C ALA A 336 -10.49 6.52 26.08
N SER A 337 -11.35 6.85 27.04
CA SER A 337 -12.76 7.20 26.86
C SER A 337 -12.94 8.62 26.31
N ASN A 338 -11.93 9.48 26.47
CA ASN A 338 -11.94 10.86 26.00
C ASN A 338 -10.51 11.37 25.69
N ARG A 339 -10.43 12.58 25.12
CA ARG A 339 -9.17 13.23 24.71
C ARG A 339 -8.22 13.46 25.89
N ALA A 340 -8.73 13.91 27.03
CA ALA A 340 -7.92 14.21 28.21
C ALA A 340 -7.34 12.93 28.83
N GLU A 341 -8.15 11.87 28.91
CA GLU A 341 -7.69 10.56 29.38
C GLU A 341 -6.58 9.99 28.47
N ALA A 342 -6.69 10.18 27.16
CA ALA A 342 -5.65 9.74 26.23
C ALA A 342 -4.34 10.49 26.46
N ALA A 343 -4.36 11.80 26.65
CA ALA A 343 -3.17 12.59 26.97
C ALA A 343 -2.49 12.10 28.27
N VAL A 344 -3.27 11.84 29.32
CA VAL A 344 -2.72 11.31 30.58
C VAL A 344 -2.09 9.93 30.40
N ARG A 345 -2.71 9.06 29.60
CA ARG A 345 -2.16 7.72 29.33
C ARG A 345 -0.92 7.76 28.44
N LEU A 346 -0.84 8.70 27.50
CA LEU A 346 0.36 8.96 26.69
C LEU A 346 1.54 9.37 27.58
N HIS A 347 1.35 10.37 28.44
CA HIS A 347 2.36 10.81 29.41
C HIS A 347 2.85 9.67 30.32
N ARG A 348 1.92 8.84 30.82
CA ARG A 348 2.28 7.69 31.67
C ARG A 348 3.05 6.59 30.93
N ALA A 349 2.90 6.51 29.62
CA ALA A 349 3.65 5.56 28.79
C ALA A 349 5.08 6.03 28.51
N GLY A 350 5.44 7.28 28.85
CA GLY A 350 6.76 7.86 28.58
C GLY A 350 7.00 8.12 27.09
N VAL A 351 5.94 8.42 26.34
CA VAL A 351 5.97 8.64 24.89
C VAL A 351 5.44 10.04 24.60
N ASP A 352 6.19 11.09 24.91
CA ASP A 352 5.85 12.49 24.57
C ASP A 352 6.94 13.18 23.76
#